data_AF-A0A8C9P660-F1
#
_entry.id   AF-A0A8C9P660-F1
#
_cell.length_a   1.000
_cell.length_b   1.000
_cell.length_c   1.000
_cell.angle_alpha   90.00
_cell.angle_beta   90.00
_cell.angle_gamma   90.00
#
_symmetry.space_group_name_H-M   'P 1'
#
loop_
_entity.id
_entity.type
_entity.pdbx_description
1 polymer ?
#
loop_
_entity_poly.entity_id
_entity_poly.type
_entity_poly.pdbx_seq_one_letter_code
_entity_poly.pdbx_strand_id
1 'polypeptide(L)'
;MIRKKTTMELWMQLKQAGLEPPGLGPPPQALRGPSPEGSPGQTLLSPGEEPGGAKESLRWIWEELGKLRRVDIQLLGQLCSLGLEMGALQEDLVAILEEEEEESIDEEAEEEEEPQGKQEEGCPGTSFPIPRLPDFEMTI
;
A
#
# COMPACT_ATOMS: atom_id res chain seq x y z
N MET A 1 10.37 21.49 -16.51
CA MET A 1 9.56 21.62 -15.28
C MET A 1 9.04 20.24 -14.92
N ILE A 2 9.43 19.67 -13.78
CA ILE A 2 8.86 18.39 -13.30
C ILE A 2 7.53 18.72 -12.65
N ARG A 3 6.43 18.15 -13.18
CA ARG A 3 5.10 18.29 -12.58
C ARG A 3 5.06 17.46 -11.29
N LYS A 4 4.79 18.11 -10.15
CA LYS A 4 4.51 17.38 -8.90
C LYS A 4 3.17 16.67 -9.03
N LYS A 5 3.13 15.38 -8.67
CA LYS A 5 1.89 14.60 -8.63
C LYS A 5 1.02 15.05 -7.46
N THR A 6 -0.29 15.07 -7.64
CA THR A 6 -1.25 15.32 -6.55
C THR A 6 -1.47 14.05 -5.72
N THR A 7 -1.94 14.20 -4.47
CA THR A 7 -2.33 13.05 -3.62
C THR A 7 -3.31 12.11 -4.33
N MET A 8 -4.26 12.67 -5.09
CA MET A 8 -5.23 11.87 -5.84
C MET A 8 -4.62 11.15 -7.04
N GLU A 9 -3.63 11.74 -7.70
CA GLU A 9 -2.87 11.03 -8.75
C GLU A 9 -2.08 9.86 -8.15
N LEU A 10 -1.43 10.04 -7.00
CA LEU A 10 -0.71 8.96 -6.30
C LEU A 10 -1.64 7.84 -5.84
N TRP A 11 -2.80 8.19 -5.28
CA TRP A 11 -3.83 7.21 -4.90
C TRP A 11 -4.27 6.34 -6.08
N MET A 12 -4.52 6.95 -7.24
CA MET A 12 -4.92 6.21 -8.43
C MET A 12 -3.81 5.28 -8.93
N GLN A 13 -2.55 5.71 -8.84
CA GLN A 13 -1.41 4.86 -9.19
C GLN A 13 -1.28 3.66 -8.26
N LEU A 14 -1.38 3.88 -6.94
CA LEU A 14 -1.37 2.81 -5.94
C LEU A 14 -2.45 1.76 -6.25
N LYS A 15 -3.66 2.21 -6.57
CA LYS A 15 -4.78 1.34 -6.92
C LYS A 15 -4.54 0.57 -8.22
N GLN A 16 -4.01 1.22 -9.25
CA GLN A 16 -3.69 0.58 -10.53
C GLN A 16 -2.62 -0.51 -10.38
N ALA A 17 -1.68 -0.32 -9.46
CA ALA A 17 -0.67 -1.30 -9.10
C ALA A 17 -1.23 -2.46 -8.22
N GLY A 18 -2.50 -2.41 -7.79
CA GLY A 18 -3.06 -3.41 -6.88
C GLY A 18 -2.50 -3.34 -5.46
N LEU A 19 -1.81 -2.25 -5.11
CA LEU A 19 -1.14 -2.04 -3.82
C LEU A 19 -2.06 -1.34 -2.79
N GLU A 20 -3.37 -1.37 -3.01
CA GLU A 20 -4.34 -0.78 -2.10
C GLU A 20 -4.46 -1.64 -0.83
N PRO A 21 -4.31 -1.07 0.39
CA PRO A 21 -4.44 -1.84 1.61
C PRO A 21 -5.85 -2.45 1.72
N PRO A 22 -5.96 -3.74 2.10
CA PRO A 22 -7.26 -4.38 2.26
C PRO A 22 -8.08 -3.65 3.32
N GLY A 23 -9.32 -3.31 2.97
CA GLY A 23 -10.27 -2.63 3.87
C GLY A 23 -10.14 -1.10 3.93
N LEU A 24 -9.19 -0.48 3.21
CA LEU A 24 -9.03 0.99 3.24
C LEU A 24 -10.19 1.73 2.54
N GLY A 25 -10.87 1.07 1.61
CA GLY A 25 -12.01 1.64 0.89
C GLY A 25 -11.65 2.90 0.08
N PRO A 26 -12.63 3.52 -0.59
CA PRO A 26 -12.34 4.70 -1.38
C PRO A 26 -12.06 5.91 -0.46
N PRO A 27 -11.16 6.84 -0.84
CA PRO A 27 -10.79 7.98 0.02
C PRO A 27 -12.03 8.77 0.45
N PRO A 28 -12.12 9.28 1.70
CA PRO A 28 -13.25 10.07 2.16
C PRO A 28 -13.62 11.19 1.17
N GLN A 29 -14.90 11.48 0.98
CA GLN A 29 -15.35 12.57 0.09
C GLN A 29 -14.73 13.92 0.48
N ALA A 30 -14.49 14.11 1.78
CA ALA A 30 -13.77 15.24 2.32
C ALA A 30 -12.37 15.41 1.72
N LEU A 31 -11.72 14.37 1.21
CA LEU A 31 -10.42 14.51 0.56
C LEU A 31 -10.53 14.73 -0.96
N ARG A 32 -11.65 14.35 -1.58
CA ARG A 32 -11.86 14.41 -3.05
C ARG A 32 -12.25 15.78 -3.58
N GLY A 33 -12.92 16.59 -2.75
CA GLY A 33 -13.37 17.93 -3.15
C GLY A 33 -12.30 19.01 -2.96
N PRO A 34 -12.51 20.23 -3.50
CA PRO A 34 -11.73 21.40 -3.10
C PRO A 34 -11.90 21.67 -1.60
N SER A 35 -10.86 22.25 -0.98
CA SER A 35 -10.92 22.72 0.41
C SER A 35 -12.03 23.77 0.55
N PRO A 36 -12.91 23.70 1.57
CA PRO A 36 -13.87 24.75 1.87
C PRO A 36 -13.17 25.95 2.52
N GLU A 37 -12.06 26.41 1.94
CA GLU A 37 -11.40 27.67 2.30
C GLU A 37 -12.29 28.90 2.01
N GLY A 38 -13.46 28.69 1.38
CA GLY A 38 -14.52 29.68 1.27
C GLY A 38 -15.42 29.69 2.50
N SER A 39 -15.28 30.75 3.31
CA SER A 39 -16.18 31.24 4.37
C SER A 39 -17.52 30.48 4.55
N PRO A 40 -17.82 29.96 5.75
CA PRO A 40 -19.15 29.41 6.09
C PRO A 40 -20.30 30.43 6.01
N GLY A 41 -20.00 31.70 5.69
CA GLY A 41 -20.88 32.84 5.90
C GLY A 41 -21.95 33.10 4.83
N GLN A 42 -22.01 32.36 3.72
CA GLN A 42 -22.94 32.71 2.64
C GLN A 42 -24.35 32.11 2.76
N THR A 43 -24.60 31.15 3.66
CA THR A 43 -25.88 30.42 3.65
C THR A 43 -26.80 30.67 4.85
N LEU A 44 -26.38 31.41 5.89
CA LEU A 44 -27.22 31.66 7.06
C LEU A 44 -27.23 33.14 7.48
N LEU A 45 -27.89 33.99 6.67
CA LEU A 45 -28.35 35.30 7.11
C LEU A 45 -29.85 35.22 7.44
N SER A 46 -30.17 34.68 8.62
CA SER A 46 -31.42 35.04 9.28
C SER A 46 -31.15 36.28 10.14
N PRO A 47 -31.90 37.38 9.99
CA PRO A 47 -31.66 38.62 10.70
C PRO A 47 -32.30 38.55 12.09
N GLY A 48 -31.48 38.42 13.14
CA GLY A 48 -31.92 38.58 14.52
C GLY A 48 -31.33 37.56 15.47
N GLU A 49 -30.12 37.84 15.96
CA GLU A 49 -29.66 37.60 17.35
C GLU A 49 -28.18 38.02 17.39
N GLU A 50 -27.75 38.73 18.42
CA GLU A 50 -26.34 39.13 18.64
C GLU A 50 -25.49 37.85 18.81
N PRO A 51 -24.56 37.53 17.90
CA PRO A 51 -23.88 36.24 17.89
C PRO A 51 -22.35 36.39 17.97
N GLY A 52 -21.86 37.40 18.70
CA GLY A 52 -20.45 37.81 18.72
C GLY A 52 -19.48 36.90 19.49
N GLY A 53 -19.94 35.73 19.97
CA GLY A 53 -19.05 34.68 20.48
C GLY A 53 -19.23 33.30 19.82
N ALA A 54 -20.46 32.94 19.45
CA ALA A 54 -20.74 31.64 18.83
C ALA A 54 -20.27 31.59 17.36
N LYS A 55 -20.35 32.70 16.62
CA LYS A 55 -19.88 32.76 15.22
C LYS A 55 -18.35 32.69 15.15
N GLU A 56 -17.66 33.28 16.11
CA GLU A 56 -16.21 33.28 16.25
C GLU A 56 -15.73 31.88 16.62
N SER A 57 -16.44 31.21 17.55
CA SER A 57 -16.18 29.82 17.92
C SER A 57 -16.35 28.87 16.74
N LEU A 58 -17.44 29.02 15.97
CA LEU A 58 -17.66 28.24 14.75
C LEU A 58 -16.58 28.52 13.69
N ARG A 59 -16.21 29.78 13.49
CA ARG A 59 -15.15 30.15 12.54
C ARG A 59 -13.82 29.49 12.92
N TRP A 60 -13.47 29.48 14.21
CA TRP A 60 -12.27 28.80 14.70
C TRP A 60 -12.32 27.28 14.45
N ILE A 61 -13.44 26.63 14.75
CA ILE A 61 -13.63 25.19 14.46
C ILE A 61 -13.42 24.89 12.98
N TRP A 62 -13.99 25.70 12.08
CA TRP A 62 -13.81 25.53 10.63
C TRP A 62 -12.35 25.67 10.20
N GLU A 63 -11.61 26.60 10.80
CA GLU A 63 -10.20 26.79 10.52
C GLU A 63 -9.36 25.58 10.96
N GLU A 64 -9.62 25.05 12.16
CA GLU A 64 -8.95 23.85 12.69
C GLU A 64 -9.28 22.61 11.86
N LEU A 65 -10.53 22.42 11.47
CA LEU A 65 -10.92 21.34 10.55
C LEU A 65 -10.23 21.45 9.19
N GLY A 66 -10.05 22.68 8.68
CA GLY A 66 -9.27 22.93 7.47
C GLY A 66 -7.78 22.57 7.63
N LYS A 67 -7.18 22.88 8.78
CA LYS A 67 -5.79 22.49 9.11
C LYS A 67 -5.65 20.97 9.17
N LEU A 68 -6.55 20.29 9.90
CA LEU A 68 -6.54 18.84 10.01
C LEU A 68 -6.69 18.16 8.64
N ARG A 69 -7.64 18.62 7.82
CA ARG A 69 -7.82 18.11 6.46
C ARG A 69 -6.56 18.25 5.60
N ARG A 70 -5.82 19.35 5.71
CA ARG A 70 -4.56 19.53 4.97
C ARG A 70 -3.51 18.49 5.40
N VAL A 71 -3.43 18.21 6.70
CA VAL A 71 -2.54 17.16 7.24
C VAL A 71 -2.97 15.79 6.71
N ASP A 72 -4.27 15.47 6.71
CA ASP A 72 -4.77 14.19 6.20
C ASP A 72 -4.44 14.00 4.70
N ILE A 73 -4.55 15.05 3.89
CA ILE A 73 -4.18 14.99 2.45
C ILE A 73 -2.68 14.74 2.27
N GLN A 74 -1.84 15.37 3.10
CA GLN A 74 -0.39 15.18 3.05
C GLN A 74 -0.02 13.75 3.46
N LEU A 75 -0.56 13.28 4.59
CA LEU A 75 -0.34 11.94 5.10
C LEU A 75 -0.78 10.87 4.08
N LEU A 76 -1.97 11.02 3.50
CA LEU A 76 -2.44 10.12 2.45
C LEU A 76 -1.47 10.11 1.25
N GLY A 77 -0.97 11.27 0.85
CA GLY A 77 0.03 11.37 -0.23
C GLY A 77 1.31 10.61 0.11
N GLN A 78 1.83 10.77 1.32
CA GLN A 78 3.01 10.06 1.80
C GLN A 78 2.80 8.54 1.84
N LEU A 79 1.63 8.08 2.32
CA LEU A 79 1.28 6.67 2.35
C LEU A 79 1.18 6.09 0.93
N CYS A 80 0.60 6.82 -0.02
CA CYS A 80 0.55 6.38 -1.42
C CYS A 80 1.95 6.30 -2.04
N SER A 81 2.80 7.29 -1.81
CA SER A 81 4.20 7.25 -2.27
C SER A 81 4.95 6.05 -1.69
N LEU A 82 4.87 5.85 -0.37
CA LEU A 82 5.50 4.73 0.30
C LEU A 82 5.00 3.38 -0.24
N GLY A 83 3.69 3.23 -0.44
CA GLY A 83 3.12 2.01 -0.99
C GLY A 83 3.63 1.71 -2.40
N LEU A 84 3.78 2.73 -3.25
CA LEU A 84 4.38 2.58 -4.58
C LEU A 84 5.87 2.19 -4.52
N GLU A 85 6.63 2.80 -3.62
CA GLU A 85 8.05 2.46 -3.40
C GLU A 85 8.20 1.01 -2.90
N MET A 86 7.34 0.58 -1.98
CA MET A 86 7.30 -0.81 -1.51
C MET A 86 6.94 -1.79 -2.64
N GLY A 87 6.02 -1.42 -3.53
CA GLY A 87 5.69 -2.21 -4.71
C GLY A 87 6.87 -2.39 -5.64
N ALA A 88 7.60 -1.31 -5.94
CA ALA A 88 8.82 -1.38 -6.74
C ALA A 88 9.88 -2.28 -6.09
N LEU A 89 10.10 -2.17 -4.78
CA LEU A 89 11.02 -3.04 -4.06
C LEU A 89 10.59 -4.51 -4.09
N GLN A 90 9.29 -4.80 -4.09
CA GLN A 90 8.77 -6.16 -4.21
C GLN A 90 9.05 -6.72 -5.61
N GLU A 91 8.86 -5.92 -6.66
CA GLU A 91 9.22 -6.29 -8.04
C GLU A 91 10.73 -6.58 -8.17
N ASP A 92 11.57 -5.70 -7.61
CA ASP A 92 13.03 -5.86 -7.61
C ASP A 92 13.44 -7.16 -6.88
N LEU A 93 12.82 -7.46 -5.74
CA LEU A 93 13.10 -8.69 -4.99
C LEU A 93 12.69 -9.95 -5.76
N VAL A 94 11.56 -9.92 -6.46
CA VAL A 94 11.12 -11.04 -7.32
C VAL A 94 12.12 -11.26 -8.45
N ALA A 95 12.56 -10.19 -9.12
CA ALA A 95 13.56 -10.30 -10.20
C ALA A 95 14.88 -10.92 -9.71
N ILE A 96 15.38 -10.50 -8.54
CA ILE A 96 16.60 -11.07 -7.95
C ILE A 96 16.45 -12.57 -7.67
N LEU A 97 15.30 -12.99 -7.14
CA LEU A 97 15.05 -14.41 -6.84
C LEU A 97 14.90 -15.26 -8.11
N GLU A 98 14.27 -14.71 -9.16
CA GLU A 98 14.18 -15.37 -10.46
C GLU A 98 15.58 -15.52 -11.10
N GLU A 99 16.42 -14.48 -11.03
CA GLU A 99 17.81 -14.53 -11.50
C GLU A 99 18.66 -15.56 -10.71
N GLU A 100 18.52 -15.61 -9.38
CA GLU A 100 19.24 -16.58 -8.53
C GLU A 100 18.81 -18.04 -8.80
N GLU A 101 17.52 -18.27 -9.08
CA GLU A 101 17.01 -19.61 -9.45
C GLU A 101 17.58 -20.06 -10.81
N GLU A 102 17.67 -19.18 -11.80
CA GLU A 102 18.27 -19.49 -13.11
C GLU A 102 19.78 -19.81 -13.03
N GLU A 103 20.55 -19.07 -12.21
CA GLU A 103 21.97 -19.38 -11.98
C GLU A 103 22.16 -20.74 -11.30
N SER A 104 21.30 -21.10 -10.35
CA SER A 104 21.39 -22.40 -9.65
C SER A 104 21.14 -23.61 -10.57
N ILE A 105 20.28 -23.45 -11.59
CA ILE A 105 19.97 -24.51 -12.56
C ILE A 105 21.14 -24.71 -13.54
N ASP A 106 21.84 -23.64 -13.93
CA ASP A 106 23.00 -23.72 -14.83
C ASP A 106 24.20 -24.37 -14.12
N GLU A 107 24.41 -24.07 -12.83
CA GLU A 107 25.44 -24.73 -12.00
C GLU A 107 25.16 -26.24 -11.80
N GLU A 108 23.90 -26.63 -11.56
CA GLU A 108 23.53 -28.06 -11.46
C GLU A 108 23.65 -28.80 -12.82
N ALA A 109 23.52 -28.10 -13.95
CA ALA A 109 23.68 -28.68 -15.28
C ALA A 109 25.15 -28.83 -15.70
N GLU A 110 26.06 -27.94 -15.26
CA GLU A 110 27.50 -28.07 -15.50
C GLU A 110 28.18 -29.16 -14.63
N GLU A 111 27.59 -29.55 -13.49
CA GLU A 111 28.09 -30.68 -12.68
C GLU A 111 27.70 -32.08 -13.22
N GLU A 112 26.76 -32.20 -14.18
CA GLU A 112 26.37 -33.49 -14.77
C GLU A 112 27.24 -33.95 -15.98
N GLU A 113 28.22 -33.16 -16.43
CA GLU A 113 29.20 -33.58 -17.45
C GLU A 113 30.51 -34.18 -16.85
N GLU A 114 30.41 -35.23 -16.03
CA GLU A 114 31.53 -36.19 -15.86
C GLU A 114 31.08 -37.62 -16.24
N PRO A 115 31.70 -38.26 -17.26
CA PRO A 115 31.27 -39.57 -17.70
C PRO A 115 31.93 -40.70 -16.88
N GLN A 116 31.16 -41.79 -16.72
CA GLN A 116 31.54 -43.16 -16.36
C GLN A 116 31.63 -43.56 -14.87
N GLY A 117 30.66 -44.40 -14.49
CA GLY A 117 30.83 -45.39 -13.42
C GLY A 117 29.71 -46.44 -13.43
N LYS A 118 30.02 -47.67 -13.87
CA LYS A 118 29.10 -48.80 -13.96
C LYS A 118 28.58 -49.26 -12.59
N GLN A 119 27.30 -49.65 -12.57
CA GLN A 119 26.64 -50.65 -11.70
C GLN A 119 26.83 -50.51 -10.18
N GLU A 120 25.74 -50.33 -9.42
CA GLU A 120 25.30 -51.33 -8.43
C GLU A 120 23.85 -51.07 -8.00
N GLU A 121 23.18 -52.16 -7.68
CA GLU A 121 21.80 -52.38 -7.33
C GLU A 121 21.44 -51.75 -5.97
N GLY A 122 20.32 -51.04 -5.90
CA GLY A 122 19.75 -50.60 -4.63
C GLY A 122 18.62 -49.59 -4.83
N CYS A 123 17.37 -50.01 -4.63
CA CYS A 123 16.29 -49.08 -4.37
C CYS A 123 16.48 -48.44 -2.99
N PRO A 124 16.45 -47.10 -2.85
CA PRO A 124 15.94 -46.49 -1.66
C PRO A 124 14.65 -45.74 -2.03
N GLY A 125 13.52 -46.27 -1.57
CA GLY A 125 12.30 -45.48 -1.49
C GLY A 125 12.51 -44.37 -0.46
N THR A 126 12.98 -43.21 -0.90
CA THR A 126 13.03 -41.99 -0.08
C THR A 126 11.72 -41.24 -0.26
N SER A 127 10.82 -41.46 0.69
CA SER A 127 9.60 -40.69 0.87
C SER A 127 9.93 -39.21 1.11
N PHE A 128 9.45 -38.32 0.25
CA PHE A 128 9.47 -36.87 0.45
C PHE A 128 8.84 -36.52 1.82
N PRO A 129 9.48 -35.72 2.69
CA PRO A 129 8.80 -35.25 3.88
C PRO A 129 7.76 -34.19 3.47
N ILE A 130 6.49 -34.53 3.62
CA ILE A 130 5.36 -33.60 3.51
C ILE A 130 5.56 -32.49 4.56
N PRO A 131 5.51 -31.20 4.19
CA PRO A 131 5.45 -30.12 5.18
C PRO A 131 4.14 -30.24 5.96
N ARG A 132 4.22 -30.66 7.22
CA ARG A 132 3.07 -30.73 8.12
C ARG A 132 2.67 -29.31 8.50
N LEU A 133 1.50 -28.85 8.05
CA LEU A 133 0.88 -27.63 8.58
C LEU A 133 0.61 -27.81 10.07
N PRO A 134 0.84 -26.78 10.90
CA PRO A 134 0.51 -26.85 12.32
C PRO A 134 -1.01 -26.92 12.51
N ASP A 135 -1.43 -28.01 13.13
CA ASP A 135 -2.76 -28.35 13.57
C ASP A 135 -3.08 -27.59 14.86
N PHE A 136 -3.43 -26.30 14.72
CA PHE A 136 -4.04 -25.55 15.81
C PHE A 136 -5.52 -25.93 15.92
N GLU A 137 -5.81 -26.79 16.89
CA GLU A 137 -7.16 -27.14 17.32
C GLU A 137 -7.85 -25.89 17.91
N MET A 138 -8.85 -25.35 17.21
CA MET A 138 -9.71 -24.28 17.70
C MET A 138 -10.89 -24.90 18.46
N THR A 139 -10.84 -24.93 19.79
CA THR A 139 -12.00 -25.28 20.61
C THR A 139 -12.99 -24.11 20.60
N ILE A 140 -14.24 -24.38 20.20
CA ILE A 140 -15.37 -23.43 20.25
C ILE A 140 -16.10 -23.51 21.58
#